data_AF-A0A962XPZ7-F1
#
_entry.id   AF-A0A962XPZ7-F1
#
_cell.length_a   1.000
_cell.length_b   1.000
_cell.length_c   1.000
_cell.angle_alpha   90.00
_cell.angle_beta   90.00
_cell.angle_gamma   90.00
#
_symmetry.space_group_name_H-M   'P 1'
#
loop_
_entity.id
_entity.type
_entity.pdbx_description
1 polymer ?
#
loop_
_entity_poly.entity_id
_entity_poly.type
_entity_poly.pdbx_seq_one_letter_code
_entity_poly.pdbx_strand_id
1 'polypeptide(L)'
;MKLKILKAFRAIWLSAFVILIVISIIGMFLGADSFLEGWQKVQYIFSPFNVVNYIVMLITLSPAILAHHWIEKLESGKQKNG
;
A
#
# COMPACT_ATOMS: atom_id res chain seq x y z
N MET A 1 7.30 -22.67 9.74
CA MET A 1 7.94 -21.96 8.62
C MET A 1 6.97 -21.06 7.84
N LYS A 2 5.84 -21.59 7.33
CA LYS A 2 4.86 -20.86 6.50
C LYS A 2 4.35 -19.51 7.07
N LEU A 3 4.06 -19.44 8.37
CA LEU A 3 3.59 -18.21 9.03
C LEU A 3 4.64 -17.08 9.04
N LYS A 4 5.93 -17.43 9.24
CA LYS A 4 7.02 -16.45 9.24
C LYS A 4 7.20 -15.81 7.86
N ILE A 5 7.12 -16.63 6.81
CA ILE A 5 7.19 -16.18 5.41
C ILE A 5 6.03 -15.23 5.09
N LEU A 6 4.80 -15.57 5.48
CA LEU A 6 3.63 -14.73 5.21
C LEU A 6 3.70 -13.39 5.94
N LYS A 7 4.19 -13.38 7.19
CA LYS A 7 4.46 -12.14 7.94
C LYS A 7 5.51 -11.27 7.26
N ALA A 8 6.60 -11.86 6.80
CA ALA A 8 7.66 -11.15 6.07
C ALA A 8 7.12 -10.58 4.74
N PHE A 9 6.37 -11.38 3.98
CA PHE A 9 5.72 -10.94 2.74
C PHE A 9 4.81 -9.73 2.99
N ARG A 10 3.92 -9.79 3.98
CA ARG A 10 3.04 -8.67 4.35
C ARG A 10 3.84 -7.41 4.66
N ALA A 11 4.91 -7.54 5.46
CA ALA A 11 5.74 -6.42 5.86
C ALA A 11 6.48 -5.80 4.66
N ILE A 12 7.12 -6.62 3.82
CA ILE A 12 7.82 -6.17 2.61
C ILE A 12 6.85 -5.47 1.66
N TRP A 13 5.68 -6.05 1.42
CA TRP A 13 4.70 -5.50 0.50
C TRP A 13 4.16 -4.16 0.97
N LEU A 14 3.82 -4.04 2.26
CA LEU A 14 3.35 -2.79 2.84
C LEU A 14 4.43 -1.71 2.79
N SER A 15 5.67 -2.05 3.12
CA SER A 15 6.80 -1.13 3.01
C SER A 15 7.02 -0.67 1.57
N ALA A 16 6.97 -1.59 0.59
CA ALA A 16 7.10 -1.26 -0.83
C ALA A 16 5.98 -0.31 -1.29
N PHE A 17 4.74 -0.54 -0.86
CA PHE A 17 3.62 0.35 -1.16
C PHE A 17 3.84 1.77 -0.64
N VAL A 18 4.28 1.92 0.61
CA VAL A 18 4.59 3.23 1.19
C VAL A 18 5.74 3.91 0.44
N ILE A 19 6.80 3.17 0.13
CA ILE A 19 7.95 3.69 -0.64
C ILE A 19 7.49 4.16 -2.02
N LEU A 20 6.63 3.41 -2.71
CA LEU A 20 6.08 3.79 -4.02
C LEU A 20 5.27 5.07 -3.95
N ILE A 21 4.47 5.28 -2.91
CA ILE A 21 3.74 6.54 -2.71
C ILE A 21 4.72 7.70 -2.54
N VAL A 22 5.74 7.55 -1.70
CA VAL A 22 6.74 8.60 -1.45
C VAL A 22 7.51 8.94 -2.72
N ILE A 23 7.97 7.94 -3.46
CA ILE A 23 8.65 8.13 -4.75
C ILE A 23 7.72 8.83 -5.75
N SER A 24 6.44 8.45 -5.78
CA SER A 24 5.46 9.06 -6.68
C SER A 24 5.26 10.54 -6.36
N ILE A 25 5.12 10.90 -5.08
CA ILE A 25 5.02 12.30 -4.64
C ILE A 25 6.29 13.07 -5.02
N ILE A 26 7.48 12.54 -4.73
CA ILE A 26 8.75 13.16 -5.11
C ILE A 26 8.82 13.36 -6.63
N GLY A 27 8.45 12.35 -7.42
CA GLY A 27 8.41 12.41 -8.88
C GLY A 27 7.49 13.51 -9.42
N MET A 28 6.34 13.75 -8.76
CA MET A 28 5.43 14.84 -9.14
C MET A 28 6.07 16.22 -8.96
N PHE A 29 6.92 16.41 -7.95
CA PHE A 29 7.65 17.66 -7.74
C PHE A 29 8.88 17.79 -8.64
N LEU A 30 9.61 16.71 -8.88
CA LEU A 30 10.77 16.72 -9.78
C LEU A 30 10.38 16.95 -11.24
N GLY A 31 9.19 16.52 -11.64
CA GLY A 31 8.65 16.72 -12.99
C GLY A 31 7.69 17.92 -13.11
N ALA A 32 7.72 18.86 -12.18
CA ALA A 32 6.91 20.08 -12.23
C ALA A 32 7.81 21.31 -12.44
N ASP A 33 7.31 22.29 -13.19
CA ASP A 33 8.03 23.54 -13.47
C ASP A 33 8.04 24.46 -12.24
N SER A 34 7.12 24.23 -11.30
CA SER A 34 7.03 24.96 -10.04
C SER A 34 6.51 24.10 -8.90
N PHE A 35 6.78 24.53 -7.66
CA PHE A 35 6.23 23.90 -6.46
C PHE A 35 4.69 23.86 -6.48
N LEU A 36 4.05 24.93 -6.96
CA LEU A 36 2.60 25.02 -7.02
C LEU A 36 2.00 23.97 -7.96
N GLU A 37 2.62 23.77 -9.13
CA GLU A 37 2.19 22.75 -10.09
C GLU A 37 2.38 21.33 -9.53
N GLY A 38 3.50 21.07 -8.84
CA GLY A 38 3.72 19.80 -8.15
C GLY A 38 2.65 19.54 -7.09
N TRP A 39 2.29 20.56 -6.31
CA TRP A 39 1.22 20.46 -5.31
C TRP A 39 -0.17 20.22 -5.94
N GLN A 40 -0.49 20.88 -7.06
CA GLN A 40 -1.73 20.64 -7.80
C GLN A 40 -1.82 19.21 -8.31
N LYS A 41 -0.72 18.64 -8.82
CA LYS A 41 -0.64 17.22 -9.22
C LYS A 41 -0.92 16.27 -8.05
N VAL A 42 -0.33 16.54 -6.88
CA VAL A 42 -0.60 15.77 -5.65
C VAL A 42 -2.09 15.86 -5.29
N GLN A 43 -2.66 17.05 -5.24
CA GLN A 43 -4.09 17.24 -4.92
C GLN A 43 -5.02 16.54 -5.91
N TYR A 44 -4.68 16.53 -7.20
CA TYR A 44 -5.45 15.83 -8.22
C TYR A 44 -5.41 14.30 -8.05
N ILE A 45 -4.24 13.74 -7.75
CA ILE A 45 -4.06 12.30 -7.55
C ILE A 45 -4.81 11.84 -6.29
N PHE A 46 -4.65 12.56 -5.18
CA PHE A 46 -5.27 12.23 -3.89
C PHE A 46 -6.68 12.81 -3.70
N SER A 47 -7.27 13.37 -4.76
CA SER A 47 -8.63 13.92 -4.73
C SER A 47 -9.65 12.82 -4.43
N PRO A 48 -10.69 13.11 -3.61
CA PRO A 48 -11.79 12.17 -3.36
C PRO A 48 -12.59 11.81 -4.63
N PHE A 49 -12.45 12.60 -5.69
CA PHE A 49 -13.11 12.35 -6.98
C PHE A 49 -12.27 11.49 -7.93
N ASN A 50 -11.02 11.17 -7.58
CA ASN A 50 -10.15 10.34 -8.41
C ASN A 50 -10.39 8.85 -8.14
N VAL A 51 -11.55 8.35 -8.61
CA VAL A 51 -11.99 6.96 -8.44
C VAL A 51 -10.95 5.97 -8.98
N VAL A 52 -10.27 6.31 -10.08
CA VAL A 52 -9.23 5.47 -10.67
C VAL A 52 -8.08 5.26 -9.69
N ASN A 53 -7.59 6.34 -9.05
CA ASN A 53 -6.52 6.22 -8.06
C ASN A 53 -6.94 5.36 -6.86
N TYR A 54 -8.19 5.49 -6.39
CA TYR A 54 -8.70 4.62 -5.33
C TYR A 54 -8.73 3.14 -5.72
N ILE A 55 -9.19 2.83 -6.93
CA ILE A 55 -9.20 1.45 -7.44
C ILE A 55 -7.77 0.90 -7.51
N VAL A 56 -6.82 1.68 -8.05
CA VAL A 56 -5.41 1.29 -8.12
C VAL A 56 -4.85 1.05 -6.71
N MET A 57 -5.06 1.97 -5.77
CA MET A 57 -4.61 1.80 -4.38
C MET A 57 -5.17 0.52 -3.75
N LEU A 58 -6.46 0.23 -3.93
CA LEU A 58 -7.09 -0.98 -3.40
C LEU A 58 -6.51 -2.26 -4.02
N ILE A 59 -6.32 -2.28 -5.34
CA ILE A 59 -5.71 -3.41 -6.05
C ILE A 59 -4.27 -3.61 -5.55
N THR A 60 -3.48 -2.55 -5.45
CA THR A 60 -2.08 -2.64 -5.01
C THR A 60 -1.95 -3.05 -3.54
N LEU A 61 -2.85 -2.61 -2.65
CA LEU A 61 -2.91 -3.02 -1.24
C LEU A 61 -3.46 -4.43 -1.03
N SER A 62 -4.26 -4.95 -1.97
CA SER A 62 -4.96 -6.23 -1.83
C SER A 62 -4.05 -7.40 -1.41
N PRO A 63 -2.79 -7.55 -1.89
CA PRO A 63 -1.94 -8.66 -1.46
C PRO A 63 -1.56 -8.57 0.02
N ALA A 64 -1.32 -7.36 0.54
CA ALA A 64 -1.02 -7.16 1.97
C ALA A 64 -2.25 -7.42 2.85
N ILE A 65 -3.45 -7.01 2.40
CA ILE A 65 -4.72 -7.27 3.09
C ILE A 65 -5.00 -8.78 3.14
N LEU A 66 -4.89 -9.47 2.01
CA LEU A 66 -5.09 -10.92 1.93
C LEU A 66 -4.06 -11.67 2.79
N ALA A 67 -2.79 -11.28 2.75
CA ALA A 67 -1.76 -11.85 3.60
C ALA A 67 -2.06 -11.62 5.09
N HIS A 68 -2.54 -10.44 5.46
CA HIS A 68 -2.97 -10.14 6.83
C HIS A 68 -4.09 -11.07 7.29
N HIS A 69 -5.15 -11.20 6.50
CA HIS A 69 -6.30 -12.05 6.85
C HIS A 69 -5.91 -13.52 6.98
N TRP A 70 -5.02 -14.03 6.11
CA TRP A 70 -4.50 -15.39 6.25
C TRP A 70 -3.64 -15.59 7.49
N ILE A 71 -2.84 -14.60 7.90
CA ILE A 71 -2.06 -14.66 9.15
C ILE A 71 -3.02 -14.80 10.34
N GLU A 72 -4.05 -13.97 10.43
CA GLU A 72 -5.04 -14.02 11.51
C GLU A 72 -5.76 -15.37 11.60
N LYS A 73 -6.15 -15.93 10.45
CA LYS A 73 -6.77 -17.26 10.38
C LYS A 73 -5.83 -18.36 10.89
N LEU A 74 -4.54 -18.28 10.56
CA LEU A 74 -3.56 -19.27 11.02
C LEU A 74 -3.20 -19.12 12.50
N GLU A 75 -3.24 -17.91 13.05
CA GLU A 75 -2.97 -17.64 14.46
C GLU A 75 -4.14 -18.03 15.35
N SER A 76 -5.36 -17.65 14.97
CA SER A 76 -6.59 -18.06 15.68
C SER A 76 -6.79 -19.58 15.67
N GLY A 77 -6.46 -20.26 14.56
CA GLY A 77 -6.50 -21.72 14.49
C GLY A 77 -5.47 -22.42 15.38
N LYS A 78 -4.30 -21.81 15.62
CA LYS A 78 -3.30 -22.34 16.57
C LYS A 78 -3.73 -22.18 18.01
N GLN A 79 -4.38 -21.07 18.35
CA GLN A 79 -4.83 -20.78 19.71
C GLN A 79 -5.95 -21.72 20.19
N LYS A 80 -6.71 -22.32 19.27
CA LYS A 80 -7.76 -23.31 19.59
C LYS A 80 -7.27 -24.75 19.77
N ASN A 81 -6.06 -25.06 19.31
CA ASN A 81 -5.51 -26.42 19.24
C ASN A 81 -4.29 -26.66 20.16
N GLY A 82 -3.96 -25.68 21.01
CA GLY A 82 -2.92 -25.79 22.03
C GLY A 82 -3.53 -25.59 23.41
#